data_AF-A0A543KR16-F1
#
_entry.id   AF-A0A543KR16-F1
#
_cell.length_a   1.000
_cell.length_b   1.000
_cell.length_c   1.000
_cell.angle_alpha   90.00
_cell.angle_beta   90.00
_cell.angle_gamma   90.00
#
_symmetry.space_group_name_H-M   'P 1'
#
loop_
_entity.id
_entity.type
_entity.pdbx_description
1 polymer ?
#
loop_
_entity_poly.entity_id
_entity_poly.type
_entity_poly.pdbx_seq_one_letter_code
_entity_poly.pdbx_strand_id
1 'polypeptide(L)'
;MSEPVRRRPGGPPADRLDQPLAKRRRLTLTRSRMDPESFGEFAERFARFMGTARFLVWMTVFVLVWIAWNVFAPDALTFDPYAFIFLTLMLSLQASYAAPLILLAQNRQDDRDKVQMEQDRARDEQNLADTEFLTREVAALRLAMREVATRDFVRSELRNLLEEMDARAAEREQQDGDGERDPSAGGPGRR
;
A
#
# COMPACT_ATOMS: atom_id res chain seq x y z
N MET A 1 -61.68 -53.94 9.71
CA MET A 1 -60.75 -54.21 8.60
C MET A 1 -59.67 -53.13 8.70
N SER A 2 -58.60 -53.43 9.42
CA SER A 2 -57.61 -52.46 9.90
C SER A 2 -56.23 -52.94 9.47
N GLU A 3 -55.59 -52.26 8.53
CA GLU A 3 -54.18 -52.49 8.19
C GLU A 3 -53.27 -51.63 9.07
N PRO A 4 -52.19 -52.17 9.66
CA PRO A 4 -51.14 -51.38 10.27
C PRO A 4 -49.98 -51.13 9.28
N VAL A 5 -49.83 -49.89 8.82
CA VAL A 5 -48.63 -49.43 8.06
C VAL A 5 -47.46 -49.21 9.03
N ARG A 6 -46.49 -50.13 9.03
CA ARG A 6 -45.18 -49.94 9.66
C ARG A 6 -44.35 -48.93 8.87
N ARG A 7 -44.03 -47.77 9.45
CA ARG A 7 -42.93 -46.90 8.97
C ARG A 7 -41.63 -47.25 9.70
N ARG A 8 -40.58 -47.52 8.92
CA ARG A 8 -39.23 -47.87 9.38
C ARG A 8 -38.48 -46.64 9.92
N PRO A 9 -37.58 -46.78 10.90
CA PRO A 9 -36.69 -45.71 11.37
C PRO A 9 -35.61 -45.38 10.33
N GLY A 10 -35.31 -44.09 10.19
CA GLY A 10 -34.28 -43.56 9.30
C GLY A 10 -32.86 -44.02 9.67
N GLY A 11 -32.10 -44.39 8.65
CA GLY A 11 -30.72 -44.85 8.76
C GLY A 11 -29.69 -43.76 9.10
N PRO A 12 -28.45 -44.15 9.39
CA PRO A 12 -27.40 -43.28 9.93
C PRO A 12 -26.86 -42.25 8.92
N PRO A 13 -26.29 -41.13 9.40
CA PRO A 13 -25.77 -40.07 8.54
C PRO A 13 -24.60 -40.55 7.68
N ALA A 14 -24.64 -40.11 6.42
CA ALA A 14 -23.64 -40.41 5.41
C ALA A 14 -22.23 -40.02 5.86
N ASP A 15 -21.36 -41.02 5.76
CA ASP A 15 -19.92 -41.01 5.97
C ASP A 15 -19.28 -40.03 4.97
N ARG A 16 -18.81 -38.88 5.46
CA ARG A 16 -18.01 -37.92 4.69
C ARG A 16 -16.60 -38.47 4.55
N LEU A 17 -16.42 -39.42 3.63
CA LEU A 17 -15.16 -40.08 3.30
C LEU A 17 -14.37 -39.34 2.21
N ASP A 18 -14.19 -38.03 2.34
CA ASP A 18 -13.31 -37.25 1.44
C ASP A 18 -12.35 -36.35 2.25
N GLN A 19 -11.67 -36.96 3.22
CA GLN A 19 -10.44 -36.38 3.76
C GLN A 19 -9.29 -37.29 3.35
N PRO A 20 -8.46 -36.90 2.36
CA PRO A 20 -7.27 -37.67 2.07
C PRO A 20 -6.36 -37.65 3.30
N LEU A 21 -6.26 -38.81 3.96
CA LEU A 21 -5.26 -39.13 4.96
C LEU A 21 -3.87 -39.05 4.33
N ALA A 22 -3.34 -37.84 4.21
CA ALA A 22 -1.93 -37.60 4.02
C ALA A 22 -1.21 -37.96 5.34
N LYS A 23 -1.09 -39.26 5.61
CA LYS A 23 -0.24 -39.82 6.65
C LYS A 23 1.22 -39.61 6.23
N ARG A 24 1.65 -38.34 6.18
CA ARG A 24 3.05 -37.95 6.08
C ARG A 24 3.71 -38.44 7.36
N ARG A 25 4.41 -39.55 7.24
CA ARG A 25 5.38 -40.05 8.21
C ARG A 25 6.41 -38.93 8.41
N ARG A 26 6.13 -38.00 9.33
CA ARG A 26 7.08 -36.95 9.73
C ARG A 26 8.16 -37.67 10.51
N LEU A 27 9.20 -38.10 9.81
CA LEU A 27 10.49 -38.36 10.41
C LEU A 27 10.84 -37.10 11.19
N THR A 28 10.76 -37.19 12.52
CA THR A 28 11.15 -36.16 13.47
C THR A 28 12.67 -36.06 13.45
N LEU A 29 13.22 -35.58 12.34
CA LEU A 29 14.50 -34.90 12.38
C LEU A 29 14.25 -33.64 13.21
N THR A 30 14.87 -33.64 14.39
CA THR A 30 15.10 -32.49 15.25
C THR A 30 15.44 -31.28 14.39
N ARG A 31 14.40 -30.50 14.05
CA ARG A 31 14.55 -29.16 13.51
C ARG A 31 15.12 -28.35 14.66
N SER A 32 16.45 -28.34 14.77
CA SER A 32 17.17 -27.44 15.66
C SER A 32 16.60 -26.06 15.40
N ARG A 33 15.80 -25.58 16.35
CA ARG A 33 15.32 -24.21 16.37
C ARG A 33 16.55 -23.36 16.69
N MET A 34 17.44 -23.18 15.71
CA MET A 34 18.32 -22.02 15.71
C MET A 34 17.38 -20.83 15.76
N ASP A 35 17.43 -20.05 16.85
CA ASP A 35 16.56 -18.90 17.05
C ASP A 35 16.65 -17.99 15.81
N PRO A 36 15.61 -17.94 14.96
CA PRO A 36 15.68 -17.21 13.70
C PRO A 36 15.94 -15.72 13.94
N GLU A 37 15.57 -15.21 15.10
CA GLU A 37 15.67 -13.81 15.49
C GLU A 37 17.13 -13.36 15.67
N SER A 38 17.95 -14.13 16.42
CA SER A 38 19.35 -13.77 16.70
C SER A 38 20.25 -13.91 15.46
N PHE A 39 20.03 -14.94 14.64
CA PHE A 39 20.72 -15.10 13.36
C PHE A 39 20.28 -14.05 12.33
N GLY A 40 19.02 -13.60 12.39
CA GLY A 40 18.50 -12.53 11.54
C GLY A 40 19.19 -11.19 11.78
N GLU A 41 19.36 -10.81 13.04
CA GLU A 41 20.05 -9.57 13.40
C GLU A 41 21.54 -9.61 13.00
N PHE A 42 22.21 -10.75 13.21
CA PHE A 42 23.59 -10.95 12.78
C PHE A 42 23.72 -10.86 11.26
N ALA A 43 22.86 -11.53 10.51
CA ALA A 43 22.85 -11.48 9.05
C ALA A 43 22.59 -10.06 8.52
N GLU A 44 21.68 -9.30 9.13
CA GLU A 44 21.43 -7.91 8.74
C GLU A 44 22.63 -6.99 9.02
N ARG A 45 23.29 -7.16 10.18
CA ARG A 45 24.54 -6.45 10.49
C ARG A 45 25.64 -6.81 9.49
N PHE A 46 25.78 -8.11 9.18
CA PHE A 46 26.78 -8.62 8.25
C PHE A 46 26.53 -8.14 6.81
N ALA A 47 25.27 -8.11 6.36
CA ALA A 47 24.89 -7.59 5.05
C ALA A 47 25.20 -6.09 4.92
N ARG A 48 24.87 -5.28 5.94
CA ARG A 48 25.26 -3.85 5.98
C ARG A 48 26.77 -3.67 5.98
N PHE A 49 27.51 -4.54 6.65
CA PHE A 49 28.97 -4.50 6.71
C PHE A 49 29.61 -4.85 5.35
N MET A 50 29.16 -5.94 4.70
CA MET A 50 29.64 -6.37 3.38
C MET A 50 29.27 -5.40 2.25
N GLY A 51 28.10 -4.73 2.33
CA GLY A 51 27.65 -3.77 1.33
C GLY A 51 28.40 -2.42 1.35
N THR A 52 29.30 -2.20 2.33
CA THR A 52 30.02 -0.94 2.49
C THR A 52 31.43 -1.03 1.87
N ALA A 53 31.83 -0.03 1.07
CA ALA A 53 33.18 0.05 0.47
C ALA A 53 34.34 -0.05 1.49
N ARG A 54 34.07 0.28 2.76
CA ARG A 54 35.01 0.17 3.89
C ARG A 54 35.48 -1.27 4.14
N PHE A 55 34.64 -2.28 3.90
CA PHE A 55 35.03 -3.68 4.09
C PHE A 55 36.15 -4.08 3.13
N LEU A 56 36.01 -3.73 1.85
CA LEU A 56 37.02 -4.01 0.83
C LEU A 56 38.36 -3.34 1.19
N VAL A 57 38.32 -2.08 1.64
CA VAL A 57 39.52 -1.37 2.09
C VAL A 57 40.22 -2.10 3.24
N TRP A 58 39.49 -2.48 4.29
CA TRP A 58 40.06 -3.21 5.42
C TRP A 58 40.64 -4.58 5.01
N MET A 59 39.96 -5.32 4.14
CA MET A 59 40.45 -6.60 3.61
C MET A 59 41.73 -6.42 2.79
N THR A 60 41.79 -5.40 1.93
CA THR A 60 43.01 -5.09 1.17
C THR A 60 44.16 -4.72 2.10
N VAL A 61 43.92 -3.88 3.11
CA VAL A 61 44.94 -3.52 4.11
C VAL A 61 45.42 -4.75 4.86
N PHE A 62 44.53 -5.65 5.27
CA PHE A 62 44.89 -6.90 5.93
C PHE A 62 45.82 -7.76 5.05
N VAL A 63 45.47 -7.97 3.78
CA VAL A 63 46.29 -8.73 2.82
C VAL A 63 47.65 -8.08 2.63
N LEU A 64 47.71 -6.75 2.47
CA LEU A 64 48.96 -6.02 2.32
C LEU A 64 49.85 -6.13 3.56
N VAL A 65 49.28 -6.00 4.76
CA VAL A 65 50.00 -6.16 6.03
C VAL A 65 50.53 -7.59 6.17
N TRP A 66 49.75 -8.61 5.79
CA TRP A 66 50.19 -10.00 5.83
C TRP A 66 51.37 -10.27 4.90
N ILE A 67 51.29 -9.77 3.66
CA ILE A 67 52.38 -9.89 2.68
C ILE A 67 53.60 -9.13 3.20
N ALA A 68 53.45 -7.89 3.65
CA ALA A 68 54.55 -7.08 4.18
C ALA A 68 55.23 -7.78 5.36
N TRP A 69 54.45 -8.32 6.29
CA TRP A 69 54.99 -9.07 7.43
C TRP A 69 55.83 -10.26 6.97
N ASN A 70 55.32 -11.09 6.06
CA ASN A 70 56.03 -12.29 5.60
C ASN A 70 57.20 -12.01 4.64
N VAL A 71 57.23 -10.84 3.98
CA VAL A 71 58.32 -10.42 3.09
C VAL A 71 59.45 -9.74 3.86
N PHE A 72 59.13 -8.91 4.86
CA PHE A 72 60.13 -8.14 5.62
C PHE A 72 60.56 -8.83 6.93
N ALA A 73 59.88 -9.90 7.36
CA ALA A 73 60.31 -10.69 8.51
C ALA A 73 61.63 -11.43 8.21
N PRO A 74 62.54 -11.55 9.19
CA PRO A 74 63.71 -12.43 9.08
C PRO A 74 63.27 -13.89 8.89
N ASP A 75 64.07 -14.71 8.20
CA ASP A 75 63.77 -16.13 7.90
C ASP A 75 63.37 -16.98 9.13
N ALA A 76 63.82 -16.59 10.33
CA ALA A 76 63.46 -17.24 11.59
C ALA A 76 62.01 -16.96 12.07
N LEU A 77 61.35 -15.94 11.53
CA LEU A 77 59.99 -15.48 11.87
C LEU A 77 59.03 -15.51 10.67
N THR A 78 59.49 -15.96 9.50
CA THR A 78 58.67 -16.11 8.30
C THR A 78 57.65 -17.22 8.52
N PHE A 79 56.39 -16.83 8.72
CA PHE A 79 55.30 -17.76 9.03
C PHE A 79 54.71 -18.39 7.75
N ASP A 80 54.69 -17.65 6.64
CA ASP A 80 54.08 -18.02 5.36
C ASP A 80 55.04 -17.68 4.18
N PRO A 81 55.97 -18.59 3.84
CA PRO A 81 56.96 -18.41 2.77
C PRO A 81 56.35 -18.25 1.37
N TYR A 82 57.19 -17.88 0.39
CA TYR A 82 56.76 -17.60 -0.98
C TYR A 82 55.88 -18.72 -1.57
N ALA A 83 54.65 -18.36 -1.92
CA ALA A 83 53.44 -19.15 -2.26
C ALA A 83 52.26 -18.84 -1.33
N PHE A 84 52.48 -18.20 -0.18
CA PHE A 84 51.46 -17.72 0.77
C PHE A 84 50.32 -18.74 0.98
N ILE A 85 50.69 -19.98 1.33
CA ILE A 85 49.76 -21.10 1.38
C ILE A 85 48.73 -20.89 2.49
N PHE A 86 49.13 -20.31 3.63
CA PHE A 86 48.21 -20.05 4.74
C PHE A 86 47.21 -18.96 4.37
N LEU A 87 47.66 -17.87 3.74
CA LEU A 87 46.77 -16.83 3.23
C LEU A 87 45.77 -17.42 2.23
N THR A 88 46.23 -18.26 1.31
CA THR A 88 45.38 -18.90 0.29
C THR A 88 44.37 -19.87 0.91
N LEU A 89 44.79 -20.68 1.88
CA LEU A 89 43.90 -21.56 2.64
C LEU A 89 42.85 -20.76 3.42
N MET A 90 43.25 -19.65 4.04
CA MET A 90 42.31 -18.80 4.77
C MET A 90 41.29 -18.13 3.83
N LEU A 91 41.73 -17.60 2.69
CA LEU A 91 40.83 -16.99 1.70
C LEU A 91 39.87 -18.02 1.07
N SER A 92 40.34 -19.23 0.79
CA SER A 92 39.47 -20.29 0.25
C SER A 92 38.44 -20.77 1.27
N LEU A 93 38.83 -20.94 2.54
CA LEU A 93 37.89 -21.18 3.64
C LEU A 93 36.90 -20.02 3.79
N GLN A 94 37.38 -18.77 3.65
CA GLN A 94 36.56 -17.57 3.76
C GLN A 94 35.43 -17.56 2.73
N ALA A 95 35.75 -17.87 1.48
CA ALA A 95 34.75 -18.00 0.43
C ALA A 95 33.76 -19.15 0.71
N SER A 96 34.26 -20.28 1.21
CA SER A 96 33.43 -21.47 1.49
C SER A 96 32.39 -21.23 2.59
N TYR A 97 32.74 -20.54 3.68
CA TYR A 97 31.78 -20.24 4.75
C TYR A 97 30.86 -19.07 4.40
N ALA A 98 31.27 -18.18 3.49
CA ALA A 98 30.44 -17.06 3.06
C ALA A 98 29.19 -17.54 2.30
N ALA A 99 29.30 -18.57 1.47
CA ALA A 99 28.19 -19.08 0.67
C ALA A 99 26.93 -19.46 1.49
N PRO A 100 27.01 -20.31 2.54
CA PRO A 100 25.84 -20.64 3.35
C PRO A 100 25.29 -19.45 4.14
N LEU A 101 26.14 -18.51 4.59
CA LEU A 101 25.69 -17.29 5.25
C LEU A 101 24.93 -16.37 4.30
N ILE A 102 25.42 -16.22 3.07
CA ILE A 102 24.75 -15.44 2.01
C ILE A 102 23.40 -16.07 1.67
N LEU A 103 23.32 -17.40 1.52
CA LEU A 103 22.06 -18.10 1.26
C LEU A 103 21.03 -17.88 2.37
N LEU A 104 21.45 -17.86 3.63
CA LEU A 104 20.56 -17.55 4.76
C LEU A 104 20.10 -16.08 4.76
N ALA A 105 21.00 -15.14 4.42
CA ALA A 105 20.65 -13.73 4.29
C ALA A 105 19.65 -13.50 3.14
N GLN A 106 19.85 -14.19 2.01
CA GLN A 106 18.98 -14.14 0.83
C GLN A 106 17.58 -14.70 1.12
N ASN A 107 17.46 -15.87 1.74
CA ASN A 107 16.15 -16.43 2.11
C ASN A 107 15.29 -15.45 2.93
N ARG A 108 15.93 -14.64 3.78
CA ARG A 108 15.22 -13.62 4.58
C ARG A 108 14.90 -12.34 3.83
N GLN A 109 15.69 -11.99 2.80
CA GLN A 109 15.33 -10.90 1.89
C GLN A 109 14.11 -11.33 1.08
N ASP A 110 14.14 -12.54 0.51
CA ASP A 110 13.02 -13.10 -0.26
C ASP A 110 11.72 -13.17 0.55
N ASP A 111 11.79 -13.55 1.83
CA ASP A 111 10.60 -13.59 2.71
C ASP A 111 10.05 -12.18 3.00
N ARG A 112 10.91 -11.17 3.18
CA ARG A 112 10.48 -9.77 3.32
C ARG A 112 9.87 -9.25 2.02
N ASP A 113 10.51 -9.55 0.90
CA ASP A 113 10.08 -9.11 -0.42
C ASP A 113 8.71 -9.70 -0.76
N LYS A 114 8.44 -10.95 -0.41
CA LYS A 114 7.10 -11.55 -0.54
C LYS A 114 6.04 -10.78 0.25
N VAL A 115 6.29 -10.47 1.52
CA VAL A 115 5.33 -9.72 2.34
C VAL A 115 5.11 -8.32 1.77
N GLN A 116 6.17 -7.65 1.32
CA GLN A 116 6.08 -6.35 0.68
C GLN A 116 5.23 -6.41 -0.60
N MET A 117 5.45 -7.43 -1.44
CA MET A 117 4.67 -7.65 -2.66
C MET A 117 3.19 -7.93 -2.38
N GLU A 118 2.87 -8.68 -1.33
CA GLU A 118 1.47 -8.92 -0.92
C GLU A 118 0.79 -7.63 -0.45
N GLN A 119 1.50 -6.81 0.33
CA GLN A 119 0.98 -5.51 0.79
C GLN A 119 0.78 -4.53 -0.36
N ASP A 120 1.74 -4.45 -1.29
CA ASP A 120 1.64 -3.58 -2.46
C ASP A 120 0.47 -4.00 -3.35
N ARG A 121 0.27 -5.31 -3.54
CA ARG A 121 -0.91 -5.82 -4.26
C ARG A 121 -2.22 -5.42 -3.58
N ALA A 122 -2.32 -5.54 -2.25
CA ALA A 122 -3.51 -5.14 -1.50
C ALA A 122 -3.76 -3.63 -1.57
N ARG A 123 -2.70 -2.81 -1.59
CA ARG A 123 -2.79 -1.36 -1.79
C ARG A 123 -3.25 -1.01 -3.20
N ASP A 124 -2.74 -1.69 -4.22
CA ASP A 124 -3.15 -1.47 -5.61
C ASP A 124 -4.63 -1.79 -5.81
N GLU A 125 -5.12 -2.88 -5.21
CA GLU A 125 -6.55 -3.22 -5.22
C GLU A 125 -7.41 -2.14 -4.53
N GLN A 126 -6.95 -1.58 -3.41
CA GLN A 126 -7.63 -0.47 -2.73
C GLN A 126 -7.60 0.81 -3.56
N ASN A 127 -6.45 1.17 -4.14
CA ASN A 127 -6.30 2.35 -4.98
C ASN A 127 -7.20 2.29 -6.22
N LEU A 128 -7.35 1.09 -6.81
CA LEU A 128 -8.28 0.86 -7.91
C LEU A 128 -9.73 1.11 -7.47
N ALA A 129 -10.14 0.56 -6.33
CA ALA A 129 -11.48 0.75 -5.78
C ALA A 129 -11.77 2.22 -5.45
N ASP A 130 -10.82 2.93 -4.84
CA ASP A 130 -10.92 4.37 -4.55
C ASP A 130 -11.05 5.19 -5.84
N THR A 131 -10.27 4.84 -6.88
CA THR A 131 -10.33 5.50 -8.19
C THR A 131 -11.68 5.27 -8.85
N GLU A 132 -12.22 4.05 -8.80
CA GLU A 132 -13.56 3.73 -9.31
C GLU A 132 -14.65 4.49 -8.55
N PHE A 133 -14.53 4.59 -7.23
CA PHE A 133 -15.44 5.37 -6.39
C PHE A 133 -15.41 6.85 -6.75
N LEU A 134 -14.23 7.47 -6.78
CA LEU A 134 -14.06 8.87 -7.18
C LEU A 134 -14.58 9.13 -8.59
N THR A 135 -14.35 8.21 -9.53
CA THR A 135 -14.85 8.34 -10.90
C THR A 135 -16.38 8.33 -10.94
N ARG A 136 -17.02 7.46 -10.15
CA ARG A 136 -18.49 7.42 -10.03
C ARG A 136 -19.04 8.68 -9.37
N GLU A 137 -18.42 9.15 -8.30
CA GLU A 137 -18.79 10.38 -7.61
C GLU A 137 -18.65 11.61 -8.52
N VAL A 138 -17.55 11.71 -9.27
CA VAL A 138 -17.35 12.78 -10.26
C VAL A 138 -18.40 12.72 -11.38
N ALA A 139 -18.77 11.52 -11.84
CA ALA A 139 -19.84 11.37 -12.83
C ALA A 139 -21.21 11.82 -12.27
N ALA A 140 -21.53 11.46 -11.01
CA ALA A 140 -22.74 11.89 -10.33
C ALA A 140 -22.77 13.41 -10.13
N LEU A 141 -21.66 14.00 -9.65
CA LEU A 141 -21.50 15.45 -9.49
C LEU A 141 -21.65 16.19 -10.82
N ARG A 142 -21.11 15.64 -11.91
CA ARG A 142 -21.24 16.22 -13.26
C ARG A 142 -22.69 16.23 -13.74
N LEU A 143 -23.45 15.17 -13.46
CA LEU A 143 -24.88 15.11 -13.80
C LEU A 143 -25.68 16.15 -13.00
N ALA A 144 -25.47 16.22 -11.68
CA ALA A 144 -26.11 17.21 -10.82
C ALA A 144 -25.80 18.66 -11.25
N MET A 145 -24.53 18.94 -11.58
CA MET A 145 -24.11 20.24 -12.12
C MET A 145 -24.78 20.58 -13.46
N ARG A 146 -25.01 19.60 -14.32
CA ARG A 146 -25.67 19.81 -15.61
C ARG A 146 -27.12 20.27 -15.44
N GLU A 147 -27.82 19.79 -14.41
CA GLU A 147 -29.19 20.20 -14.10
C GLU A 147 -29.24 21.67 -13.67
N VAL A 148 -28.36 22.10 -12.76
CA VAL A 148 -28.31 23.48 -12.22
C VAL A 148 -27.75 24.48 -13.25
N ALA A 149 -26.79 24.08 -14.07
CA ALA A 149 -26.14 24.95 -15.05
C ALA A 149 -26.85 25.00 -16.41
N THR A 150 -28.09 24.53 -16.53
CA THR A 150 -28.81 24.63 -17.80
C THR A 150 -29.03 26.12 -18.12
N ARG A 151 -28.59 26.57 -19.31
CA ARG A 151 -28.67 27.97 -19.77
C ARG A 151 -30.05 28.59 -19.53
N ASP A 152 -31.11 27.80 -19.68
CA ASP A 152 -32.48 28.26 -19.53
C ASP A 152 -32.89 28.48 -18.06
N PHE A 153 -32.36 27.70 -17.11
CA PHE A 153 -32.54 27.93 -15.68
C PHE A 153 -31.80 29.18 -15.22
N VAL A 154 -30.52 29.31 -15.61
CA VAL A 154 -29.72 30.51 -15.30
C VAL A 154 -30.37 31.76 -15.91
N ARG A 155 -30.91 31.65 -17.14
CA ARG A 155 -31.62 32.73 -17.81
C ARG A 155 -32.96 33.05 -17.15
N SER A 156 -33.74 32.03 -16.76
CA SER A 156 -35.03 32.26 -16.11
C SER A 156 -34.80 32.96 -14.78
N GLU A 157 -33.79 32.56 -14.01
CA GLU A 157 -33.54 33.16 -12.70
C GLU A 157 -32.93 34.57 -12.79
N LEU A 158 -32.07 34.83 -13.78
CA LEU A 158 -31.66 36.19 -14.12
C LEU A 158 -32.84 37.08 -14.50
N ARG A 159 -33.81 36.57 -15.28
CA ARG A 159 -35.02 37.32 -15.63
C ARG A 159 -35.91 37.58 -14.43
N ASN A 160 -36.11 36.56 -13.60
CA ASN A 160 -36.93 36.65 -12.39
C ASN A 160 -36.38 37.71 -11.43
N LEU A 161 -35.05 37.69 -11.21
CA LEU A 161 -34.36 38.70 -10.39
C LEU A 161 -34.44 40.11 -11.00
N LEU A 162 -34.36 40.24 -12.33
CA LEU A 162 -34.53 41.53 -13.02
C LEU A 162 -35.97 42.06 -12.88
N GLU A 163 -36.97 41.22 -13.11
CA GLU A 163 -38.40 41.57 -12.92
C GLU A 163 -38.68 41.98 -11.47
N GLU A 164 -38.11 41.28 -10.49
CA GLU A 164 -38.22 41.65 -9.08
C GLU A 164 -37.61 43.03 -8.79
N MET A 165 -36.48 43.37 -9.43
CA MET A 165 -35.87 44.70 -9.30
C MET A 165 -36.70 45.79 -9.98
N ASP A 166 -37.21 45.54 -11.19
CA ASP A 166 -38.05 46.50 -11.93
C ASP A 166 -39.39 46.76 -11.21
N ALA A 167 -40.01 45.71 -10.65
CA ALA A 167 -41.21 45.83 -9.84
C ALA A 167 -40.98 46.73 -8.61
N ARG A 168 -39.85 46.52 -7.91
CA ARG A 168 -39.45 47.38 -6.78
C ARG A 168 -39.14 48.82 -7.20
N ALA A 169 -38.65 49.04 -8.41
CA ALA A 169 -38.41 50.39 -8.93
C ALA A 169 -39.75 51.10 -9.25
N ALA A 170 -40.69 50.40 -9.90
CA ALA A 170 -42.03 50.93 -10.19
C ALA A 170 -42.84 51.25 -8.92
N GLU A 171 -42.72 50.41 -7.88
CA GLU A 171 -43.33 50.69 -6.57
C GLU A 171 -42.76 51.96 -5.92
N ARG A 172 -41.47 52.25 -6.10
CA ARG A 172 -40.85 53.50 -5.62
C ARG A 172 -41.35 54.71 -6.41
N GLU A 173 -41.48 54.59 -7.73
CA GLU A 173 -42.00 55.68 -8.57
C GLU A 173 -43.48 55.99 -8.27
N GLN A 174 -44.30 54.99 -7.97
CA GLN A 174 -45.71 55.19 -7.58
C GLN A 174 -45.83 55.86 -6.21
N GLN A 175 -44.96 55.53 -5.25
CA GLN A 175 -44.92 56.20 -3.96
C GLN A 175 -44.49 57.67 -4.07
N ASP A 176 -43.62 58.02 -5.03
CA ASP A 176 -43.25 59.42 -5.30
C ASP A 176 -44.35 60.18 -6.09
N GLY A 177 -45.09 59.50 -6.97
CA GLY A 177 -46.10 60.12 -7.85
C GLY A 177 -47.45 60.46 -7.19
N ASP A 178 -47.86 59.72 -6.15
CA ASP A 178 -49.11 60.01 -5.41
C ASP A 178 -48.97 61.18 -4.41
N GLY A 179 -47.76 61.74 -4.23
CA GLY A 179 -47.54 62.97 -3.47
C GLY A 179 -48.00 64.25 -4.19
N GLU A 180 -48.20 64.23 -5.52
CA GLU A 180 -48.32 65.45 -6.34
C GLU A 180 -49.73 65.71 -6.92
N ARG A 181 -50.75 64.89 -6.60
CA ARG A 181 -52.14 65.12 -7.09
C ARG A 181 -53.00 65.83 -6.03
N ASP A 182 -52.95 67.15 -6.01
CA ASP A 182 -53.94 68.03 -5.35
C ASP A 182 -55.21 68.18 -6.22
N PRO A 183 -56.39 67.69 -5.80
CA PRO A 183 -57.63 67.85 -6.55
C PRO A 183 -58.42 69.05 -6.01
N SER A 184 -58.06 70.27 -6.45
CA SER A 184 -58.86 71.48 -6.22
C SER A 184 -59.36 72.09 -7.54
N ALA A 185 -60.59 71.71 -7.94
CA ALA A 185 -61.59 72.46 -8.76
C ALA A 185 -62.43 71.49 -9.62
N GLY A 186 -63.76 71.52 -9.72
CA GLY A 186 -64.80 72.43 -9.24
C GLY A 186 -66.17 71.82 -9.61
N GLY A 187 -67.20 72.09 -8.79
CA GLY A 187 -68.49 71.36 -8.76
C GLY A 187 -69.56 71.77 -9.79
N PRO A 188 -70.73 71.11 -9.78
CA PRO A 188 -71.73 71.20 -10.84
C PRO A 188 -72.82 72.27 -10.59
N GLY A 189 -73.11 73.08 -11.60
CA GLY A 189 -74.20 74.06 -11.61
C GLY A 189 -75.47 73.53 -12.28
N ARG A 190 -76.59 73.55 -11.54
CA ARG A 190 -77.96 73.27 -11.99
C ARG A 190 -78.53 74.43 -12.80
N ARG A 191 -79.25 74.14 -13.90
CA ARG A 191 -80.67 74.48 -14.15
C ARG A 191 -81.17 73.91 -15.46
#